data_AF-A0A1S4EX22-F1
#
_entry.id   AF-A0A1S4EX22-F1
#
_cell.length_a   1.000
_cell.length_b   1.000
_cell.length_c   1.000
_cell.angle_alpha   90.00
_cell.angle_beta   90.00
_cell.angle_gamma   90.00
#
_symmetry.space_group_name_H-M   'P 1'
#
loop_
_entity.id
_entity.type
_entity.pdbx_description
1 polymer ?
#
loop_
_entity_poly.entity_id
_entity_poly.type
_entity_poly.pdbx_seq_one_letter_code
_entity_poly.pdbx_strand_id
1 'polypeptide(L)'
;MFNRNWLLAALVGMVLICESTALLCLKCEDTGTDTACSLGTGTPTACTNPQETSCYLRNNDGKIERGCLTDLIPADQGECKTTGAKCVSCTGDSCNNDPWLKCHECDGETAECTGAQAAATGAALCPFFAKADQCYAKADGNKVTRGCKSSLPAGDDGCTDNEFCDYCNGNACNSMSGESLKVYTKCLMCKSQDGAKCEDGTAAAALCPNREDTCYSRVQDKVLERGCLSQLPEADQAKCKNNVDSTCVTCSGEEGCNKQEWRKCHQCKEADKPTCAEEQTVDEAEFCKTHRETYNKCYERLDNDKMVRGCENDLTTIVNACTENRYCRTCDTNGCNREKASTLKTEDRCLQCTTSKDVDSTCLLGTASSTPCVKASEKKCYSKTDKDGVLTRGCFGDLPANEACTDKTCATCVNEGCNGKVFPTDRLRCYQCTTTDSDKTCSNQLTGEAKSSYCTLYKDGDKCYSRISEGVFQRGCQSNLKAADPCDGLTAKQCLTCAGENCNGISEERLKNSAGQKAISSILVAVVVAFVVLK
;
A
#
# COMPACT_ATOMS: atom_id res chain seq x y z
N MET A 1 49.91 68.13 -67.36
CA MET A 1 49.99 69.49 -66.78
C MET A 1 49.82 69.31 -65.27
N PHE A 2 50.89 69.31 -64.46
CA PHE A 2 51.47 70.49 -63.75
C PHE A 2 50.36 71.33 -63.07
N ASN A 3 50.33 71.57 -61.75
CA ASN A 3 51.36 71.99 -60.78
C ASN A 3 50.85 71.70 -59.34
N ARG A 4 51.62 71.08 -58.42
CA ARG A 4 52.58 71.62 -57.44
C ARG A 4 52.01 72.42 -56.25
N ASN A 5 52.21 71.83 -55.05
CA ASN A 5 52.54 72.39 -53.71
C ASN A 5 51.59 73.46 -53.11
N TRP A 6 51.34 73.53 -51.80
CA TRP A 6 52.31 73.71 -50.71
C TRP A 6 51.84 73.07 -49.39
N LEU A 7 52.82 72.59 -48.60
CA LEU A 7 52.71 72.25 -47.17
C LEU A 7 52.39 73.49 -46.32
N LEU A 8 51.56 73.32 -45.28
CA LEU A 8 51.89 73.74 -43.90
C LEU A 8 50.97 73.06 -42.88
N ALA A 9 51.57 72.68 -41.76
CA ALA A 9 51.11 71.73 -40.76
C ALA A 9 50.09 72.30 -39.75
N ALA A 10 49.22 71.42 -39.23
CA ALA A 10 48.76 71.48 -37.84
C ALA A 10 48.19 70.11 -37.42
N LEU A 11 48.98 69.37 -36.64
CA LEU A 11 48.52 68.32 -35.73
C LEU A 11 47.51 68.93 -34.76
N VAL A 12 46.25 68.49 -34.80
CA VAL A 12 45.33 68.61 -33.66
C VAL A 12 44.78 67.23 -33.42
N GLY A 13 45.19 66.66 -32.29
CA GLY A 13 44.82 65.32 -31.86
C GLY A 13 43.31 65.17 -31.72
N MET A 14 42.83 64.00 -32.13
CA MET A 14 41.64 63.41 -31.52
C MET A 14 41.91 63.25 -30.03
N VAL A 15 41.58 64.27 -29.24
CA VAL A 15 41.23 64.05 -27.84
C VAL A 15 39.91 63.30 -27.89
N LEU A 16 40.00 61.97 -27.83
CA LEU A 16 38.92 61.15 -27.30
C LEU A 16 38.60 61.72 -25.92
N ILE A 17 37.57 62.56 -25.84
CA ILE A 17 36.91 62.86 -24.57
C ILE A 17 36.22 61.54 -24.21
N CYS A 18 36.96 60.67 -23.54
CA CYS A 18 36.36 59.61 -22.77
C CYS A 18 35.63 60.35 -21.64
N GLU A 19 34.32 60.57 -21.80
CA GLU A 19 33.48 60.92 -20.66
C GLU A 19 33.58 59.73 -19.70
N SER A 20 34.49 59.84 -18.73
CA SER A 20 34.61 58.89 -17.64
C SER A 20 33.33 58.98 -16.83
N THR A 21 32.36 58.11 -17.14
CA THR A 21 31.15 57.96 -16.33
C THR A 21 31.59 57.54 -14.94
N ALA A 22 31.24 58.34 -13.93
CA ALA A 22 31.56 58.02 -12.55
C ALA A 22 30.89 56.69 -12.16
N LEU A 23 31.64 55.82 -11.47
CA LEU A 23 31.16 54.52 -10.99
C LEU A 23 29.87 54.69 -10.17
N LEU A 24 28.86 53.85 -10.41
CA LEU A 24 27.65 53.81 -9.62
C LEU A 24 27.76 52.73 -8.55
N CYS A 25 27.54 53.06 -7.27
CA CYS A 25 27.47 52.08 -6.18
C CYS A 25 26.14 52.20 -5.44
N LEU A 26 25.64 51.09 -4.89
CA LEU A 26 24.58 51.17 -3.89
C LEU A 26 25.14 51.82 -2.62
N LYS A 27 24.48 52.87 -2.12
CA LYS A 27 24.88 53.57 -0.90
C LYS A 27 23.76 53.52 0.12
N CYS A 28 24.01 52.93 1.29
CA CYS A 28 23.04 52.83 2.36
C CYS A 28 23.69 52.41 3.67
N GLU A 29 23.01 52.69 4.78
CA GLU A 29 23.36 52.21 6.12
C GLU A 29 22.08 51.66 6.77
N ASP A 30 22.12 50.41 7.20
CA ASP A 30 21.00 49.76 7.89
C ASP A 30 20.80 50.40 9.27
N THR A 31 19.72 51.16 9.39
CA THR A 31 19.33 51.82 10.65
C THR A 31 18.59 50.89 11.62
N GLY A 32 18.39 49.61 11.25
CA GLY A 32 17.66 48.60 12.01
C GLY A 32 16.19 48.45 11.60
N THR A 33 15.64 49.41 10.86
CA THR A 33 14.27 49.36 10.28
C THR A 33 14.28 49.32 8.75
N ASP A 34 15.41 49.61 8.12
CA ASP A 34 15.56 49.64 6.66
C ASP A 34 16.15 48.32 6.15
N THR A 35 15.27 47.40 5.76
CA THR A 35 15.65 46.13 5.15
C THR A 35 16.19 46.26 3.73
N ALA A 36 16.02 47.40 3.05
CA ALA A 36 16.45 47.57 1.68
C ALA A 36 17.98 47.47 1.56
N CYS A 37 18.70 48.04 2.53
CA CYS A 37 20.15 47.98 2.55
C CYS A 37 20.69 46.55 2.71
N SER A 38 20.11 45.73 3.60
CA SER A 38 20.51 44.33 3.76
C SER A 38 20.13 43.46 2.56
N LEU A 39 18.99 43.74 1.91
CA LEU A 39 18.56 43.05 0.68
C LEU A 39 19.33 43.49 -0.58
N GLY A 40 20.11 44.56 -0.50
CA GLY A 40 20.81 45.12 -1.66
C GLY A 40 19.86 45.77 -2.66
N THR A 41 18.65 46.17 -2.21
CA THR A 41 17.65 46.83 -3.03
C THR A 41 17.74 48.34 -2.82
N GLY A 42 17.85 49.10 -3.90
CA GLY A 42 17.97 50.56 -3.83
C GLY A 42 18.47 51.14 -5.15
N THR A 43 18.47 52.47 -5.24
CA THR A 43 18.96 53.16 -6.44
C THR A 43 20.46 53.46 -6.28
N PRO A 44 21.33 52.93 -7.16
CA PRO A 44 22.75 53.24 -7.15
C PRO A 44 23.00 54.74 -7.34
N THR A 45 24.01 55.28 -6.66
CA THR A 45 24.43 56.68 -6.78
C THR A 45 25.90 56.77 -7.20
N ALA A 46 26.23 57.84 -7.93
CA ALA A 46 27.58 58.05 -8.43
C ALA A 46 28.57 58.26 -7.28
N CYS A 47 29.74 57.65 -7.40
CA CYS A 47 30.88 57.90 -6.54
C CYS A 47 31.42 59.30 -6.77
N THR A 48 31.80 59.98 -5.69
CA THR A 48 32.31 61.36 -5.74
C THR A 48 33.76 61.41 -6.23
N ASN A 49 34.53 60.35 -5.98
CA ASN A 49 35.89 60.19 -6.48
C ASN A 49 35.87 59.71 -7.96
N PRO A 50 36.37 60.51 -8.92
CA PRO A 50 36.38 60.13 -10.33
C PRO A 50 37.38 59.01 -10.68
N GLN A 51 38.27 58.64 -9.76
CA GLN A 51 39.18 57.50 -9.89
C GLN A 51 38.66 56.25 -9.16
N GLU A 52 37.45 56.29 -8.60
CA GLU A 52 36.85 55.14 -7.96
C GLU A 52 36.61 54.01 -8.96
N THR A 53 36.99 52.80 -8.58
CA THR A 53 36.77 51.60 -9.40
C THR A 53 35.97 50.53 -8.66
N SER A 54 35.78 50.68 -7.35
CA SER A 54 35.20 49.64 -6.50
C SER A 54 34.12 50.16 -5.56
N CYS A 55 33.10 49.33 -5.35
CA CYS A 55 32.10 49.49 -4.29
C CYS A 55 32.45 48.59 -3.10
N TYR A 56 31.86 48.85 -1.93
CA TYR A 56 31.90 47.93 -0.79
C TYR A 56 30.51 47.57 -0.27
N LEU A 57 30.45 46.43 0.42
CA LEU A 57 29.39 46.07 1.35
C LEU A 57 30.03 45.52 2.63
N ARG A 58 29.56 45.98 3.78
CA ARG A 58 30.13 45.67 5.09
C ARG A 58 29.04 45.33 6.10
N ASN A 59 29.28 44.30 6.90
CA ASN A 59 28.51 44.01 8.11
C ASN A 59 29.24 44.60 9.32
N ASN A 60 28.67 45.67 9.87
CA ASN A 60 29.14 46.35 11.07
C ASN A 60 28.25 45.94 12.25
N ASP A 61 28.61 44.84 12.90
CA ASP A 61 27.93 44.29 14.08
C ASP A 61 26.39 44.13 13.90
N GLY A 62 26.00 43.52 12.79
CA GLY A 62 24.59 43.24 12.47
C GLY A 62 23.88 44.36 11.75
N LYS A 63 24.60 45.36 11.24
CA LYS A 63 24.08 46.42 10.38
C LYS A 63 24.85 46.44 9.07
N ILE A 64 24.13 46.38 7.95
CA ILE A 64 24.73 46.41 6.63
C ILE A 64 24.98 47.85 6.20
N GLU A 65 26.18 48.12 5.72
CA GLU A 65 26.58 49.38 5.13
C GLU A 65 27.12 49.13 3.73
N ARG A 66 26.75 49.98 2.77
CA ARG A 66 27.17 49.88 1.38
C ARG A 66 27.62 51.26 0.89
N GLY A 67 28.63 51.30 0.05
CA GLY A 67 29.10 52.56 -0.52
C GLY A 67 30.19 52.40 -1.58
N CYS A 68 30.83 53.51 -1.94
CA CYS A 68 32.04 53.50 -2.75
C CYS A 68 33.24 53.21 -1.86
N LEU A 69 34.21 52.40 -2.30
CA LEU A 69 35.31 51.95 -1.44
C LEU A 69 36.10 53.12 -0.86
N THR A 70 36.32 54.18 -1.64
CA THR A 70 37.04 55.38 -1.19
C THR A 70 36.24 56.30 -0.26
N ASP A 71 34.95 56.03 -0.04
CA ASP A 71 34.16 56.70 1.01
C ASP A 71 34.58 56.20 2.42
N LEU A 72 35.17 55.01 2.53
CA LEU A 72 35.73 54.49 3.78
C LEU A 72 37.07 55.15 4.12
N ILE A 73 37.43 55.18 5.41
CA ILE A 73 38.77 55.59 5.81
C ILE A 73 39.81 54.56 5.33
N PRO A 74 41.08 54.97 5.08
CA PRO A 74 42.10 54.06 4.51
C PRO A 74 42.35 52.77 5.31
N ALA A 75 42.15 52.79 6.64
CA ALA A 75 42.25 51.61 7.48
C ALA A 75 41.18 50.57 7.11
N ASP A 76 39.92 51.00 7.07
CA ASP A 76 38.76 50.16 6.75
C ASP A 76 38.77 49.65 5.30
N GLN A 77 39.30 50.44 4.36
CA GLN A 77 39.51 49.99 2.97
C GLN A 77 40.38 48.74 2.91
N GLY A 78 41.43 48.68 3.75
CA GLY A 78 42.34 47.54 3.84
C GLY A 78 41.70 46.29 4.46
N GLU A 79 40.59 46.42 5.17
CA GLU A 79 39.84 45.30 5.74
C GLU A 79 38.89 44.64 4.74
N CYS A 80 38.52 45.36 3.66
CA CYS A 80 37.62 44.88 2.63
C CYS A 80 38.32 43.89 1.68
N LYS A 81 37.86 42.63 1.69
CA LYS A 81 38.37 41.55 0.82
C LYS A 81 37.45 41.31 -0.36
N THR A 82 37.80 40.42 -1.27
CA THR A 82 36.92 40.07 -2.40
C THR A 82 35.81 39.07 -2.03
N THR A 83 35.96 38.32 -0.93
CA THR A 83 34.95 37.40 -0.38
C THR A 83 35.32 36.96 1.05
N GLY A 84 34.39 36.36 1.80
CA GLY A 84 34.67 35.67 3.06
C GLY A 84 35.13 36.59 4.19
N ALA A 85 34.64 37.83 4.20
CA ALA A 85 35.03 38.85 5.16
C ALA A 85 33.82 39.66 5.63
N LYS A 86 34.00 40.38 6.75
CA LYS A 86 33.00 41.32 7.28
C LYS A 86 32.83 42.54 6.39
N CYS A 87 33.88 42.93 5.65
CA CYS A 87 33.79 43.88 4.55
C CYS A 87 34.21 43.21 3.25
N VAL A 88 33.44 43.39 2.19
CA VAL A 88 33.77 42.93 0.85
C VAL A 88 33.77 44.10 -0.12
N SER A 89 34.76 44.14 -1.01
CA SER A 89 34.86 45.07 -2.13
C SER A 89 34.68 44.35 -3.46
N CYS A 90 34.10 45.05 -4.43
CA CYS A 90 33.86 44.55 -5.78
C CYS A 90 34.07 45.67 -6.79
N THR A 91 34.39 45.30 -8.04
CA THR A 91 34.67 46.25 -9.12
C THR A 91 33.49 46.33 -10.11
N GLY A 92 33.15 47.54 -10.55
CA GLY A 92 32.12 47.79 -11.56
C GLY A 92 30.79 48.28 -11.00
N ASP A 93 29.93 48.80 -11.90
CA ASP A 93 28.69 49.47 -11.53
C ASP A 93 27.75 48.55 -10.75
N SER A 94 27.28 49.02 -9.61
CA SER A 94 26.28 48.39 -8.76
C SER A 94 26.64 46.96 -8.35
N CYS A 95 27.94 46.62 -8.33
CA CYS A 95 28.40 45.28 -8.00
C CYS A 95 28.09 44.87 -6.55
N ASN A 96 27.84 45.84 -5.67
CA ASN A 96 27.53 45.64 -4.26
C ASN A 96 26.02 45.53 -4.01
N ASN A 97 25.27 44.83 -4.88
CA ASN A 97 23.82 44.65 -4.77
C ASN A 97 23.40 43.23 -4.32
N ASP A 98 24.35 42.34 -4.06
CA ASP A 98 24.04 41.01 -3.53
C ASP A 98 23.45 41.11 -2.10
N PRO A 99 22.37 40.38 -1.77
CA PRO A 99 21.75 40.40 -0.46
C PRO A 99 22.66 39.78 0.60
N TRP A 100 22.61 40.29 1.83
CA TRP A 100 23.32 39.70 2.96
C TRP A 100 22.42 38.69 3.68
N LEU A 101 22.82 37.42 3.67
CA LEU A 101 22.01 36.32 4.20
C LEU A 101 21.81 36.43 5.72
N LYS A 102 20.61 36.09 6.18
CA LYS A 102 20.29 35.91 7.62
C LYS A 102 20.03 34.44 7.92
N CYS A 103 20.59 33.91 9.00
CA CYS A 103 20.36 32.54 9.44
C CYS A 103 20.06 32.50 10.94
N HIS A 104 19.41 31.44 11.41
CA HIS A 104 19.41 31.11 12.83
C HIS A 104 20.81 30.65 13.23
N GLU A 105 21.31 31.12 14.37
CA GLU A 105 22.62 30.76 14.90
C GLU A 105 22.48 30.37 16.36
N CYS A 106 22.87 29.15 16.69
CA CYS A 106 22.88 28.64 18.06
C CYS A 106 23.72 27.37 18.12
N ASP A 107 24.22 27.05 19.31
CA ASP A 107 24.93 25.81 19.58
C ASP A 107 24.57 25.32 20.98
N GLY A 108 23.71 24.31 21.10
CA GLY A 108 23.28 23.86 22.42
C GLY A 108 22.13 22.86 22.44
N GLU A 109 21.76 22.47 23.66
CA GLU A 109 20.72 21.46 23.94
C GLU A 109 19.42 22.09 24.47
N THR A 110 19.37 23.42 24.61
CA THR A 110 18.21 24.11 25.17
C THR A 110 17.07 24.18 24.17
N ALA A 111 15.83 24.34 24.66
CA ALA A 111 14.63 24.41 23.82
C ALA A 111 14.68 25.56 22.80
N GLU A 112 15.39 26.64 23.13
CA GLU A 112 15.60 27.78 22.23
C GLU A 112 16.36 27.37 20.96
N CYS A 113 17.29 26.41 21.02
CA CYS A 113 18.06 25.95 19.86
C CYS A 113 17.50 24.66 19.25
N THR A 114 17.08 23.73 20.10
CA THR A 114 16.57 22.41 19.69
C THR A 114 15.13 22.45 19.17
N GLY A 115 14.35 23.45 19.58
CA GLY A 115 13.01 23.70 19.06
C GLY A 115 12.99 24.19 17.61
N ALA A 116 11.81 24.14 17.00
CA ALA A 116 11.59 24.80 15.71
C ALA A 116 11.72 26.33 15.88
N GLN A 117 12.39 26.96 14.93
CA GLN A 117 12.63 28.40 14.93
C GLN A 117 11.53 29.12 14.16
N ALA A 118 11.14 30.31 14.61
CA ALA A 118 10.22 31.15 13.85
C ALA A 118 10.96 31.75 12.63
N ALA A 119 10.35 31.69 11.45
CA ALA A 119 10.97 31.99 10.15
C ALA A 119 11.54 33.42 9.92
N ALA A 120 11.56 34.28 10.94
CA ALA A 120 12.20 35.60 10.85
C ALA A 120 12.69 36.11 12.22
N THR A 121 12.00 35.72 13.30
CA THR A 121 12.33 36.12 14.66
C THR A 121 13.52 35.33 15.17
N GLY A 122 14.62 36.03 15.52
CA GLY A 122 15.82 35.40 16.09
C GLY A 122 16.87 34.95 15.07
N ALA A 123 16.69 35.23 13.77
CA ALA A 123 17.75 35.07 12.78
C ALA A 123 18.66 36.31 12.74
N ALA A 124 19.97 36.10 12.62
CA ALA A 124 20.99 37.14 12.56
C ALA A 124 21.65 37.18 11.18
N LEU A 125 22.21 38.34 10.81
CA LEU A 125 23.04 38.45 9.60
C LEU A 125 24.28 37.57 9.74
N CYS A 126 24.63 36.84 8.68
CA CYS A 126 25.84 36.04 8.66
C CYS A 126 27.07 36.93 8.93
N PRO A 127 27.99 36.52 9.82
CA PRO A 127 29.18 37.31 10.14
C PRO A 127 30.03 37.68 8.92
N PHE A 128 30.17 36.77 7.95
CA PHE A 128 30.98 36.99 6.75
C PHE A 128 30.11 36.96 5.50
N PHE A 129 30.49 37.74 4.48
CA PHE A 129 29.79 37.71 3.20
C PHE A 129 30.31 36.58 2.30
N ALA A 130 29.37 35.82 1.73
CA ALA A 130 29.61 34.96 0.57
C ALA A 130 28.43 35.06 -0.41
N LYS A 131 28.73 35.17 -1.71
CA LYS A 131 27.70 35.41 -2.74
C LYS A 131 26.64 34.31 -2.86
N ALA A 132 27.04 33.06 -2.59
CA ALA A 132 26.15 31.89 -2.56
C ALA A 132 26.18 31.25 -1.16
N ASP A 133 26.09 32.08 -0.12
CA ASP A 133 26.03 31.60 1.26
C ASP A 133 24.77 30.75 1.50
N GLN A 134 24.85 29.88 2.49
CA GLN A 134 23.78 28.96 2.86
C GLN A 134 23.66 28.92 4.39
N CYS A 135 22.44 28.80 4.88
CA CYS A 135 22.24 28.44 6.27
C CYS A 135 22.40 26.93 6.43
N TYR A 136 22.90 26.48 7.58
CA TYR A 136 22.89 25.07 7.95
C TYR A 136 22.22 24.86 9.31
N ALA A 137 21.70 23.67 9.52
CA ALA A 137 21.32 23.18 10.84
C ALA A 137 21.64 21.69 10.95
N LYS A 138 22.20 21.27 12.09
CA LYS A 138 22.52 19.87 12.36
C LYS A 138 22.12 19.45 13.74
N ALA A 139 21.80 18.16 13.88
CA ALA A 139 21.55 17.53 15.17
C ALA A 139 22.65 16.50 15.49
N ASP A 140 23.22 16.57 16.68
CA ASP A 140 24.21 15.64 17.22
C ASP A 140 23.72 15.17 18.60
N GLY A 141 23.07 14.01 18.67
CA GLY A 141 22.36 13.62 19.89
C GLY A 141 21.27 14.65 20.23
N ASN A 142 21.24 15.19 21.45
CA ASN A 142 20.25 16.23 21.83
C ASN A 142 20.71 17.65 21.53
N LYS A 143 21.93 17.81 20.99
CA LYS A 143 22.50 19.10 20.65
C LYS A 143 22.09 19.48 19.23
N VAL A 144 21.74 20.75 19.03
CA VAL A 144 21.54 21.34 17.71
C VAL A 144 22.56 22.45 17.51
N THR A 145 23.13 22.50 16.31
CA THR A 145 23.99 23.60 15.87
C THR A 145 23.41 24.21 14.60
N ARG A 146 23.29 25.53 14.57
CA ARG A 146 22.79 26.30 13.42
C ARG A 146 23.76 27.42 13.10
N GLY A 147 23.91 27.77 11.82
CA GLY A 147 24.73 28.91 11.43
C GLY A 147 24.77 29.15 9.93
N CYS A 148 25.71 30.00 9.53
CA CYS A 148 26.00 30.29 8.13
C CYS A 148 27.22 29.49 7.68
N LYS A 149 27.18 28.99 6.44
CA LYS A 149 28.31 28.27 5.85
C LYS A 149 29.55 29.16 5.74
N SER A 150 29.38 30.44 5.44
CA SER A 150 30.45 31.46 5.42
C SER A 150 31.18 31.66 6.75
N SER A 151 30.58 31.26 7.88
CA SER A 151 31.19 31.34 9.22
C SER A 151 32.09 30.15 9.55
N LEU A 152 32.10 29.11 8.70
CA LEU A 152 32.87 27.91 8.95
C LEU A 152 34.33 28.08 8.51
N PRO A 153 35.27 27.36 9.14
CA PRO A 153 36.65 27.31 8.70
C PRO A 153 36.78 26.88 7.23
N ALA A 154 37.82 27.37 6.55
CA ALA A 154 38.06 26.99 5.16
C ALA A 154 38.23 25.47 5.01
N GLY A 155 37.40 24.84 4.16
CA GLY A 155 37.40 23.39 3.94
C GLY A 155 36.47 22.61 4.87
N ASP A 156 35.87 23.26 5.86
CA ASP A 156 34.78 22.70 6.67
C ASP A 156 33.45 23.11 6.04
N ASP A 157 32.60 22.13 5.71
CA ASP A 157 31.26 22.41 5.25
C ASP A 157 30.26 22.48 6.43
N GLY A 158 30.61 21.95 7.60
CA GLY A 158 29.78 21.94 8.81
C GLY A 158 28.83 20.75 8.92
N CYS A 159 28.62 20.00 7.82
CA CYS A 159 27.73 18.83 7.73
C CYS A 159 28.45 17.51 7.46
N THR A 160 29.76 17.53 7.19
CA THR A 160 30.55 16.34 6.91
C THR A 160 30.32 15.28 8.00
N ASP A 161 30.03 14.05 7.57
CA ASP A 161 29.75 12.88 8.41
C ASP A 161 28.55 12.99 9.39
N ASN A 162 27.68 14.01 9.25
CA ASN A 162 26.43 14.11 10.02
C ASN A 162 25.21 13.91 9.11
N GLU A 163 24.54 12.76 9.24
CA GLU A 163 23.33 12.41 8.47
C GLU A 163 22.09 13.26 8.82
N PHE A 164 22.15 14.02 9.91
CA PHE A 164 21.09 14.90 10.41
C PHE A 164 21.41 16.38 10.20
N CYS A 165 22.15 16.70 9.13
CA CYS A 165 22.55 18.05 8.76
C CYS A 165 21.96 18.48 7.42
N ASP A 166 21.34 19.66 7.38
CA ASP A 166 20.76 20.24 6.18
C ASP A 166 21.36 21.61 5.88
N TYR A 167 21.58 21.90 4.59
CA TYR A 167 21.71 23.27 4.08
C TYR A 167 20.41 23.74 3.46
N CYS A 168 20.19 25.04 3.52
CA CYS A 168 19.09 25.67 2.82
C CYS A 168 19.50 27.07 2.33
N ASN A 169 18.75 27.55 1.35
CA ASN A 169 18.97 28.87 0.75
C ASN A 169 17.86 29.83 1.18
N GLY A 170 18.22 31.09 1.42
CA GLY A 170 17.28 32.14 1.82
C GLY A 170 17.28 32.43 3.31
N ASN A 171 16.73 33.58 3.67
CA ASN A 171 16.78 34.07 5.04
C ASN A 171 16.02 33.14 6.00
N ALA A 172 16.64 32.84 7.14
CA ALA A 172 16.06 32.09 8.25
C ALA A 172 15.47 30.71 7.86
N CYS A 173 16.00 30.11 6.79
CA CYS A 173 15.49 28.83 6.27
C CYS A 173 15.83 27.63 7.16
N ASN A 174 16.89 27.74 7.98
CA ASN A 174 17.40 26.68 8.84
C ASN A 174 16.59 26.61 10.15
N SER A 175 15.27 26.50 10.05
CA SER A 175 14.32 26.67 11.15
C SER A 175 13.75 25.37 11.73
N MET A 176 14.05 24.23 11.10
CA MET A 176 13.53 22.92 11.50
C MET A 176 13.97 22.52 12.91
N SER A 177 13.14 21.84 13.72
CA SER A 177 13.54 21.37 15.06
C SER A 177 14.61 20.29 15.01
N GLY A 178 15.34 20.09 16.10
CA GLY A 178 16.33 19.02 16.24
C GLY A 178 15.73 17.62 16.10
N GLU A 179 14.47 17.43 16.51
CA GLU A 179 13.74 16.18 16.29
C GLU A 179 13.45 15.96 14.81
N SER A 180 12.92 16.98 14.13
CA SER A 180 12.63 16.91 12.69
C SER A 180 13.91 16.76 11.86
N LEU A 181 15.04 17.34 12.28
CA LEU A 181 16.35 17.15 11.65
C LEU A 181 16.83 15.68 11.69
N LYS A 182 16.33 14.89 12.64
CA LYS A 182 16.63 13.44 12.72
C LYS A 182 15.66 12.56 11.94
N VAL A 183 14.53 13.11 11.52
CA VAL A 183 13.56 12.36 10.72
C VAL A 183 14.00 12.41 9.27
N TYR A 184 14.54 11.30 8.78
CA TYR A 184 14.89 11.10 7.38
C TYR A 184 14.22 9.85 6.86
N THR A 185 13.68 9.94 5.65
CA THR A 185 13.19 8.75 4.96
C THR A 185 14.37 7.85 4.60
N LYS A 186 14.32 6.61 5.07
CA LYS A 186 15.27 5.55 4.73
C LYS A 186 14.53 4.46 3.96
N CYS A 187 15.05 4.08 2.80
CA CYS A 187 14.45 3.07 1.93
C CYS A 187 15.42 1.95 1.62
N LEU A 188 14.93 0.76 1.29
CA LEU A 188 15.76 -0.23 0.62
C LEU A 188 16.14 0.32 -0.75
N MET A 189 17.44 0.37 -1.03
CA MET A 189 18.01 0.90 -2.27
C MET A 189 18.86 -0.18 -2.93
N CYS A 190 18.28 -0.94 -3.85
CA CYS A 190 18.93 -2.09 -4.45
C CYS A 190 18.19 -2.58 -5.69
N LYS A 191 18.87 -3.42 -6.47
CA LYS A 191 18.33 -4.21 -7.56
C LYS A 191 18.42 -5.70 -7.24
N SER A 192 17.54 -6.53 -7.80
CA SER A 192 17.62 -7.99 -7.64
C SER A 192 18.98 -8.57 -8.07
N GLN A 193 19.67 -7.90 -9.00
CA GLN A 193 21.02 -8.23 -9.43
C GLN A 193 22.08 -8.06 -8.34
N ASP A 194 21.82 -7.26 -7.30
CA ASP A 194 22.71 -7.07 -6.16
C ASP A 194 22.67 -8.26 -5.16
N GLY A 195 21.73 -9.20 -5.36
CA GLY A 195 21.63 -10.46 -4.65
C GLY A 195 20.31 -10.67 -3.90
N ALA A 196 20.18 -11.85 -3.28
CA ALA A 196 18.94 -12.33 -2.65
C ALA A 196 18.35 -11.37 -1.60
N LYS A 197 19.20 -10.63 -0.87
CA LYS A 197 18.73 -9.66 0.14
C LYS A 197 17.79 -8.60 -0.44
N CYS A 198 18.03 -8.17 -1.69
CA CYS A 198 17.15 -7.21 -2.33
C CYS A 198 15.79 -7.84 -2.67
N GLU A 199 15.81 -9.06 -3.21
CA GLU A 199 14.61 -9.81 -3.56
C GLU A 199 13.75 -10.06 -2.32
N ASP A 200 14.38 -10.56 -1.26
CA ASP A 200 13.76 -10.93 0.01
C ASP A 200 13.32 -9.72 0.86
N GLY A 201 13.65 -8.49 0.46
CA GLY A 201 13.32 -7.29 1.22
C GLY A 201 14.10 -7.17 2.54
N THR A 202 15.30 -7.77 2.61
CA THR A 202 16.16 -7.82 3.80
C THR A 202 17.47 -7.04 3.63
N ALA A 203 17.62 -6.29 2.53
CA ALA A 203 18.71 -5.34 2.36
C ALA A 203 18.70 -4.29 3.48
N ALA A 204 19.84 -3.65 3.74
CA ALA A 204 19.89 -2.51 4.65
C ALA A 204 19.23 -1.29 4.00
N ALA A 205 18.46 -0.52 4.78
CA ALA A 205 17.90 0.73 4.31
C ALA A 205 18.99 1.82 4.27
N ALA A 206 18.88 2.72 3.30
CA ALA A 206 19.77 3.86 3.12
C ALA A 206 18.96 5.16 3.08
N LEU A 207 19.61 6.27 3.42
CA LEU A 207 19.00 7.60 3.42
C LEU A 207 18.57 8.02 2.01
N CYS A 208 17.36 8.56 1.90
CA CYS A 208 16.91 9.20 0.69
C CYS A 208 17.54 10.59 0.51
N PRO A 209 17.68 11.07 -0.74
CA PRO A 209 18.18 12.42 -1.01
C PRO A 209 17.27 13.51 -0.43
N ASN A 210 15.97 13.24 -0.35
CA ASN A 210 14.98 14.13 0.22
C ASN A 210 14.53 13.61 1.59
N ARG A 211 14.34 14.53 2.54
CA ARG A 211 13.93 14.21 3.90
C ARG A 211 12.55 13.54 3.97
N GLU A 212 11.59 14.13 3.27
CA GLU A 212 10.19 13.67 3.16
C GLU A 212 9.95 12.88 1.86
N ASP A 213 10.88 11.99 1.51
CA ASP A 213 10.71 11.13 0.34
C ASP A 213 9.69 10.00 0.57
N THR A 214 9.50 9.18 -0.45
CA THR A 214 8.66 8.00 -0.42
C THR A 214 9.46 6.82 -0.94
N CYS A 215 9.37 5.65 -0.30
CA CYS A 215 10.04 4.47 -0.82
C CYS A 215 9.22 3.88 -1.97
N TYR A 216 9.89 3.35 -3.00
CA TYR A 216 9.23 2.62 -4.07
C TYR A 216 9.79 1.20 -4.22
N SER A 217 9.03 0.37 -4.91
CA SER A 217 9.51 -0.84 -5.55
C SER A 217 8.79 -1.06 -6.86
N ARG A 218 9.53 -1.52 -7.87
CA ARG A 218 9.00 -1.81 -9.20
C ARG A 218 9.79 -2.90 -9.87
N VAL A 219 9.23 -3.47 -10.93
CA VAL A 219 9.97 -4.34 -11.84
C VAL A 219 10.15 -3.63 -13.17
N GLN A 220 11.40 -3.46 -13.59
CA GLN A 220 11.77 -2.93 -14.89
C GLN A 220 12.73 -3.89 -15.57
N ASP A 221 12.44 -4.25 -16.82
CA ASP A 221 13.25 -5.20 -17.60
C ASP A 221 13.58 -6.50 -16.84
N LYS A 222 12.57 -7.02 -16.11
CA LYS A 222 12.64 -8.23 -15.27
C LYS A 222 13.56 -8.11 -14.05
N VAL A 223 14.02 -6.90 -13.72
CA VAL A 223 14.81 -6.61 -12.52
C VAL A 223 13.91 -5.92 -11.50
N LEU A 224 13.84 -6.48 -10.29
CA LEU A 224 13.21 -5.81 -9.16
C LEU A 224 14.13 -4.67 -8.71
N GLU A 225 13.61 -3.46 -8.66
CA GLU A 225 14.31 -2.26 -8.22
C GLU A 225 13.56 -1.64 -7.04
N ARG A 226 14.32 -1.29 -5.99
CA ARG A 226 13.84 -0.65 -4.78
C ARG A 226 14.62 0.65 -4.59
N GLY A 227 13.97 1.73 -4.16
CA GLY A 227 14.67 2.98 -3.88
C GLY A 227 13.78 4.11 -3.38
N CYS A 228 14.30 5.33 -3.46
CA CYS A 228 13.59 6.55 -3.10
C CYS A 228 12.89 7.15 -4.32
N LEU A 229 11.63 7.53 -4.20
CA LEU A 229 10.75 7.93 -5.31
C LEU A 229 11.30 9.15 -6.04
N SER A 230 11.89 10.10 -5.32
CA SER A 230 12.48 11.30 -5.93
C SER A 230 13.65 11.04 -6.88
N GLN A 231 14.26 9.85 -6.82
CA GLN A 231 15.34 9.44 -7.71
C GLN A 231 14.83 8.90 -9.05
N LEU A 232 13.53 8.63 -9.17
CA LEU A 232 12.93 8.21 -10.43
C LEU A 232 12.67 9.42 -11.35
N PRO A 233 12.72 9.24 -12.68
CA PRO A 233 12.21 10.23 -13.63
C PRO A 233 10.75 10.58 -13.36
N GLU A 234 10.34 11.82 -13.63
CA GLU A 234 9.00 12.33 -13.32
C GLU A 234 7.86 11.47 -13.91
N ALA A 235 8.06 10.94 -15.13
CA ALA A 235 7.10 10.04 -15.77
C ALA A 235 6.89 8.72 -15.01
N ASP A 236 7.93 8.19 -14.36
CA ASP A 236 7.83 6.97 -13.56
C ASP A 236 7.32 7.27 -12.15
N GLN A 237 7.66 8.43 -11.59
CA GLN A 237 7.04 8.90 -10.34
C GLN A 237 5.51 8.98 -10.47
N ALA A 238 5.01 9.46 -11.62
CA ALA A 238 3.57 9.54 -11.88
C ALA A 238 2.90 8.16 -11.89
N LYS A 239 3.57 7.11 -12.39
CA LYS A 239 3.06 5.72 -12.34
C LYS A 239 3.02 5.21 -10.90
N CYS A 240 4.10 5.40 -10.14
CA CYS A 240 4.17 4.99 -8.74
C CYS A 240 3.15 5.69 -7.84
N LYS A 241 2.79 6.94 -8.16
CA LYS A 241 1.75 7.71 -7.44
C LYS A 241 0.32 7.35 -7.87
N ASN A 242 0.16 6.54 -8.90
CA ASN A 242 -1.15 6.14 -9.40
C ASN A 242 -1.62 4.86 -8.67
N ASN A 243 -2.60 5.01 -7.79
CA ASN A 243 -3.16 3.90 -7.00
C ASN A 243 -3.85 2.80 -7.82
N VAL A 244 -4.03 2.98 -9.13
CA VAL A 244 -4.55 1.96 -10.06
C VAL A 244 -3.41 1.22 -10.77
N ASP A 245 -2.28 1.89 -10.98
CA ASP A 245 -1.11 1.31 -11.65
C ASP A 245 -0.29 0.49 -10.65
N SER A 246 -0.46 -0.82 -10.70
CA SER A 246 0.26 -1.75 -9.82
C SER A 246 1.66 -2.14 -10.32
N THR A 247 2.20 -1.47 -11.35
CA THR A 247 3.59 -1.72 -11.83
C THR A 247 4.66 -1.16 -10.88
N CYS A 248 4.27 -0.22 -10.02
CA CYS A 248 5.12 0.36 -9.00
C CYS A 248 4.31 0.53 -7.71
N VAL A 249 4.90 0.16 -6.59
CA VAL A 249 4.27 0.28 -5.27
C VAL A 249 5.10 1.20 -4.42
N THR A 250 4.43 2.10 -3.70
CA THR A 250 5.06 3.06 -2.79
C THR A 250 4.66 2.82 -1.35
N CYS A 251 5.53 3.19 -0.42
CA CYS A 251 5.24 3.18 1.02
C CYS A 251 6.04 4.28 1.73
N SER A 252 5.58 4.65 2.92
CA SER A 252 6.22 5.65 3.79
C SER A 252 6.00 5.28 5.27
N GLY A 253 6.73 5.92 6.17
CA GLY A 253 6.49 5.87 7.62
C GLY A 253 7.32 4.86 8.41
N GLU A 254 7.81 3.78 7.78
CA GLU A 254 8.76 2.84 8.39
C GLU A 254 10.09 2.86 7.63
N GLU A 255 11.21 2.76 8.35
CA GLU A 255 12.53 2.54 7.75
C GLU A 255 12.54 1.29 6.86
N GLY A 256 12.89 1.49 5.61
CA GLY A 256 12.96 0.44 4.61
C GLY A 256 11.61 -0.21 4.33
N CYS A 257 10.47 0.48 4.50
CA CYS A 257 9.12 -0.09 4.38
C CYS A 257 8.86 -0.87 3.08
N ASN A 258 9.63 -0.61 2.03
CA ASN A 258 9.51 -1.23 0.72
C ASN A 258 10.10 -2.64 0.74
N LYS A 259 9.54 -3.53 1.57
CA LYS A 259 9.94 -4.94 1.81
C LYS A 259 9.01 -5.97 1.17
N GLN A 260 7.98 -5.52 0.46
CA GLN A 260 6.96 -6.40 -0.09
C GLN A 260 7.57 -7.49 -1.01
N GLU A 261 7.04 -8.71 -0.89
CA GLU A 261 7.50 -9.89 -1.63
C GLU A 261 7.03 -9.78 -3.08
N TRP A 262 7.97 -9.64 -4.01
CA TRP A 262 7.66 -9.59 -5.42
C TRP A 262 7.69 -11.00 -6.02
N ARG A 263 6.52 -11.52 -6.41
CA ARG A 263 6.41 -12.91 -6.86
C ARG A 263 7.14 -13.13 -8.19
N LYS A 264 7.83 -14.27 -8.29
CA LYS A 264 8.36 -14.83 -9.53
C LYS A 264 7.48 -15.98 -10.01
N CYS A 265 7.10 -15.97 -11.28
CA CYS A 265 6.31 -17.05 -11.91
C CYS A 265 6.90 -17.42 -13.26
N HIS A 266 6.64 -18.65 -13.70
CA HIS A 266 6.82 -18.98 -15.11
C HIS A 266 5.78 -18.22 -15.93
N GLN A 267 6.23 -17.56 -17.00
CA GLN A 267 5.42 -16.71 -17.86
C GLN A 267 5.63 -17.14 -19.31
N CYS A 268 4.73 -17.95 -19.86
CA CYS A 268 4.87 -18.49 -21.20
C CYS A 268 3.54 -18.96 -21.79
N LYS A 269 3.53 -19.12 -23.11
CA LYS A 269 2.44 -19.76 -23.86
C LYS A 269 3.04 -20.84 -24.75
N GLU A 270 2.44 -22.02 -24.77
CA GLU A 270 2.87 -23.14 -25.61
C GLU A 270 2.82 -22.79 -27.10
N ALA A 271 1.88 -21.94 -27.50
CA ALA A 271 1.76 -21.45 -28.88
C ALA A 271 3.02 -20.70 -29.35
N ASP A 272 3.70 -19.99 -28.44
CA ASP A 272 4.90 -19.21 -28.74
C ASP A 272 6.18 -20.01 -28.45
N LYS A 273 6.15 -20.82 -27.39
CA LYS A 273 7.29 -21.63 -26.91
C LYS A 273 6.79 -23.03 -26.55
N PRO A 274 6.98 -24.06 -27.41
CA PRO A 274 6.48 -25.41 -27.15
C PRO A 274 6.93 -26.03 -25.82
N THR A 275 8.13 -25.69 -25.33
CA THR A 275 8.63 -26.17 -24.04
C THR A 275 7.85 -25.64 -22.83
N CYS A 276 6.93 -24.69 -23.02
CA CYS A 276 6.04 -24.22 -21.96
C CYS A 276 5.13 -25.35 -21.41
N ALA A 277 4.82 -26.35 -22.24
CA ALA A 277 4.03 -27.51 -21.85
C ALA A 277 4.81 -28.53 -21.00
N GLU A 278 6.14 -28.48 -21.04
CA GLU A 278 7.00 -29.35 -20.26
C GLU A 278 7.16 -28.83 -18.82
N GLU A 279 7.80 -29.62 -17.97
CA GLU A 279 8.11 -29.23 -16.59
C GLU A 279 9.13 -28.07 -16.61
N GLN A 280 8.93 -27.08 -15.75
CA GLN A 280 9.81 -25.90 -15.66
C GLN A 280 10.74 -26.00 -14.44
N THR A 281 11.90 -25.36 -14.51
CA THR A 281 12.82 -25.26 -13.38
C THR A 281 12.62 -23.94 -12.65
N VAL A 282 12.56 -23.96 -11.31
CA VAL A 282 12.22 -22.79 -10.47
C VAL A 282 13.05 -21.54 -10.80
N ASP A 283 14.33 -21.70 -11.15
CA ASP A 283 15.26 -20.60 -11.45
C ASP A 283 14.93 -19.84 -12.75
N GLU A 284 14.10 -20.41 -13.63
CA GLU A 284 13.64 -19.74 -14.85
C GLU A 284 12.37 -18.89 -14.63
N ALA A 285 11.86 -18.81 -13.39
CA ALA A 285 10.73 -17.96 -13.06
C ALA A 285 11.15 -16.48 -13.05
N GLU A 286 10.32 -15.62 -13.64
CA GLU A 286 10.58 -14.20 -13.76
C GLU A 286 9.63 -13.41 -12.86
N PHE A 287 10.07 -12.24 -12.37
CA PHE A 287 9.21 -11.36 -11.59
C PHE A 287 7.94 -11.01 -12.37
N CYS A 288 6.81 -11.05 -11.67
CA CYS A 288 5.56 -10.50 -12.18
C CYS A 288 5.74 -9.01 -12.49
N LYS A 289 5.07 -8.51 -13.53
CA LYS A 289 5.19 -7.09 -13.91
C LYS A 289 4.59 -6.15 -12.85
N THR A 290 3.54 -6.61 -12.19
CA THR A 290 2.77 -5.85 -11.22
C THR A 290 2.72 -6.55 -9.87
N HIS A 291 2.50 -5.75 -8.81
CA HIS A 291 2.33 -6.25 -7.45
C HIS A 291 0.95 -5.89 -6.92
N ARG A 292 0.17 -6.91 -6.56
CA ARG A 292 -1.15 -6.78 -5.93
C ARG A 292 -1.25 -7.83 -4.84
N GLU A 293 -1.27 -7.43 -3.57
CA GLU A 293 -1.10 -8.34 -2.42
C GLU A 293 -2.03 -9.57 -2.47
N THR A 294 -3.33 -9.38 -2.70
CA THR A 294 -4.32 -10.48 -2.77
C THR A 294 -4.14 -11.40 -3.98
N TYR A 295 -3.55 -10.88 -5.06
CA TYR A 295 -3.42 -11.56 -6.36
C TYR A 295 -1.98 -11.94 -6.66
N ASN A 296 -1.06 -11.83 -5.70
CA ASN A 296 0.38 -12.10 -5.86
C ASN A 296 0.65 -13.61 -5.99
N LYS A 297 0.12 -14.22 -7.04
CA LYS A 297 0.03 -15.66 -7.26
C LYS A 297 0.44 -16.01 -8.68
N CYS A 298 1.02 -17.18 -8.83
CA CYS A 298 1.26 -17.76 -10.14
C CYS A 298 0.04 -18.59 -10.57
N TYR A 299 -0.20 -18.65 -11.87
CA TYR A 299 -1.15 -19.58 -12.46
C TYR A 299 -0.51 -20.41 -13.56
N GLU A 300 -1.05 -21.60 -13.76
CA GLU A 300 -0.84 -22.44 -14.93
C GLU A 300 -2.18 -22.99 -15.39
N ARG A 301 -2.46 -22.93 -16.70
CA ARG A 301 -3.74 -23.36 -17.25
C ARG A 301 -3.65 -23.87 -18.68
N LEU A 302 -4.66 -24.59 -19.11
CA LEU A 302 -4.85 -24.94 -20.52
C LEU A 302 -5.87 -24.02 -21.18
N ASP A 303 -5.45 -23.27 -22.19
CA ASP A 303 -6.30 -22.50 -23.08
C ASP A 303 -6.36 -23.19 -24.44
N ASN A 304 -7.54 -23.66 -24.84
CA ASN A 304 -7.70 -24.47 -26.07
C ASN A 304 -6.70 -25.64 -26.14
N ASP A 305 -6.57 -26.40 -25.05
CA ASP A 305 -5.61 -27.51 -24.88
C ASP A 305 -4.13 -27.13 -24.95
N LYS A 306 -3.79 -25.83 -24.93
CA LYS A 306 -2.41 -25.32 -24.93
C LYS A 306 -2.03 -24.71 -23.59
N MET A 307 -0.83 -25.03 -23.11
CA MET A 307 -0.35 -24.54 -21.82
C MET A 307 -0.12 -23.03 -21.83
N VAL A 308 -0.61 -22.35 -20.80
CA VAL A 308 -0.39 -20.93 -20.52
C VAL A 308 -0.04 -20.77 -19.05
N ARG A 309 1.06 -20.06 -18.78
CA ARG A 309 1.56 -19.77 -17.44
C ARG A 309 1.71 -18.26 -17.27
N GLY A 310 1.43 -17.75 -16.07
CA GLY A 310 1.65 -16.33 -15.79
C GLY A 310 1.43 -15.95 -14.34
N CYS A 311 1.42 -14.64 -14.12
CA CYS A 311 1.07 -14.02 -12.85
C CYS A 311 -0.38 -13.56 -12.86
N GLU A 312 -1.13 -13.87 -11.80
CA GLU A 312 -2.52 -13.45 -11.66
C GLU A 312 -2.64 -11.92 -11.52
N ASN A 313 -1.66 -11.31 -10.85
CA ASN A 313 -1.51 -9.86 -10.69
C ASN A 313 -1.46 -9.12 -12.04
N ASP A 314 -0.84 -9.74 -13.05
CA ASP A 314 -0.62 -9.16 -14.38
C ASP A 314 -1.83 -9.30 -15.31
N LEU A 315 -2.90 -9.97 -14.85
CA LEU A 315 -4.15 -10.04 -15.58
C LEU A 315 -4.81 -8.66 -15.63
N THR A 316 -5.37 -8.33 -16.81
CA THR A 316 -6.07 -7.06 -17.06
C THR A 316 -7.32 -6.91 -16.18
N THR A 317 -7.97 -8.01 -15.86
CA THR A 317 -9.10 -8.09 -14.94
C THR A 317 -8.64 -8.72 -13.64
N ILE A 318 -8.95 -8.08 -12.51
CA ILE A 318 -8.68 -8.59 -11.17
C ILE A 318 -9.66 -9.73 -10.86
N VAL A 319 -9.38 -10.91 -11.40
CA VAL A 319 -10.17 -12.12 -11.24
C VAL A 319 -9.24 -13.30 -11.03
N ASN A 320 -9.75 -14.34 -10.38
CA ASN A 320 -9.04 -15.60 -10.28
C ASN A 320 -8.71 -16.12 -11.69
N ALA A 321 -7.42 -16.40 -11.95
CA ALA A 321 -6.94 -16.87 -13.25
C ALA A 321 -7.61 -18.18 -13.72
N CYS A 322 -8.13 -18.96 -12.76
CA CYS A 322 -8.80 -20.24 -12.94
C CYS A 322 -10.33 -20.16 -12.94
N THR A 323 -10.92 -18.96 -12.87
CA THR A 323 -12.37 -18.82 -13.03
C THR A 323 -12.81 -19.47 -14.34
N GLU A 324 -13.74 -20.42 -14.24
CA GLU A 324 -14.29 -21.18 -15.37
C GLU A 324 -13.27 -22.00 -16.19
N ASN A 325 -12.01 -22.12 -15.74
CA ASN A 325 -11.01 -22.97 -16.37
C ASN A 325 -10.70 -24.19 -15.49
N ARG A 326 -11.31 -25.33 -15.84
CA ARG A 326 -11.15 -26.62 -15.15
C ARG A 326 -9.75 -27.24 -15.25
N TYR A 327 -8.92 -26.74 -16.15
CA TYR A 327 -7.55 -27.18 -16.35
C TYR A 327 -6.60 -26.09 -15.91
N CYS A 328 -6.79 -25.59 -14.69
CA CYS A 328 -6.03 -24.48 -14.15
C CYS A 328 -5.69 -24.70 -12.68
N ARG A 329 -4.51 -24.21 -12.29
CA ARG A 329 -4.05 -24.15 -10.91
C ARG A 329 -3.47 -22.78 -10.63
N THR A 330 -3.72 -22.27 -9.43
CA THR A 330 -2.98 -21.16 -8.84
C THR A 330 -2.08 -21.65 -7.70
N CYS A 331 -0.98 -20.96 -7.44
CA CYS A 331 -0.09 -21.24 -6.32
C CYS A 331 0.64 -19.98 -5.86
N ASP A 332 1.20 -20.02 -4.65
CA ASP A 332 1.64 -18.86 -3.90
C ASP A 332 3.11 -18.91 -3.45
N THR A 333 3.96 -19.63 -4.17
CA THR A 333 5.43 -19.61 -3.99
C THR A 333 6.15 -19.30 -5.30
N ASN A 334 7.42 -18.85 -5.23
CA ASN A 334 8.20 -18.52 -6.43
C ASN A 334 8.35 -19.74 -7.36
N GLY A 335 8.05 -19.57 -8.64
CA GLY A 335 8.22 -20.60 -9.67
C GLY A 335 7.37 -21.86 -9.44
N CYS A 336 6.26 -21.75 -8.69
CA CYS A 336 5.43 -22.90 -8.32
C CYS A 336 4.59 -23.46 -9.47
N ASN A 337 4.30 -22.65 -10.48
CA ASN A 337 3.52 -23.00 -11.66
C ASN A 337 4.42 -23.70 -12.69
N ARG A 338 4.95 -24.88 -12.33
CA ARG A 338 6.03 -25.58 -13.05
C ARG A 338 5.67 -26.96 -13.61
N GLU A 339 4.45 -27.45 -13.35
CA GLU A 339 4.07 -28.82 -13.67
C GLU A 339 3.88 -29.02 -15.18
N LYS A 340 3.99 -30.26 -15.66
CA LYS A 340 3.70 -30.60 -17.07
C LYS A 340 2.23 -30.36 -17.40
N ALA A 341 1.95 -29.94 -18.63
CA ALA A 341 0.59 -29.70 -19.12
C ALA A 341 -0.33 -30.93 -18.99
N SER A 342 0.23 -32.15 -19.10
CA SER A 342 -0.51 -33.40 -18.90
C SER A 342 -1.05 -33.55 -17.48
N THR A 343 -0.36 -33.03 -16.47
CA THR A 343 -0.75 -33.14 -15.05
C THR A 343 -2.09 -32.45 -14.82
N LEU A 344 -2.32 -31.28 -15.43
CA LEU A 344 -3.58 -30.55 -15.35
C LEU A 344 -4.78 -31.34 -15.93
N LYS A 345 -4.54 -32.27 -16.87
CA LYS A 345 -5.62 -33.11 -17.45
C LYS A 345 -5.97 -34.32 -16.58
N THR A 346 -5.06 -34.72 -15.70
CA THR A 346 -5.18 -35.95 -14.88
C THR A 346 -5.59 -35.68 -13.45
N GLU A 347 -5.60 -34.43 -12.98
CA GLU A 347 -6.09 -34.07 -11.65
C GLU A 347 -7.62 -34.05 -11.64
N ASP A 348 -8.24 -35.15 -11.22
CA ASP A 348 -9.66 -35.15 -10.83
C ASP A 348 -9.83 -34.23 -9.61
N ARG A 349 -10.91 -33.45 -9.53
CA ARG A 349 -11.16 -32.51 -8.42
C ARG A 349 -12.55 -32.66 -7.86
N CYS A 350 -12.67 -32.81 -6.54
CA CYS A 350 -13.94 -33.03 -5.85
C CYS A 350 -14.00 -32.21 -4.56
N LEU A 351 -15.20 -31.97 -4.03
CA LEU A 351 -15.31 -31.53 -2.64
C LEU A 351 -14.86 -32.68 -1.75
N GLN A 352 -13.88 -32.42 -0.88
CA GLN A 352 -13.30 -33.41 0.02
C GLN A 352 -13.43 -32.91 1.46
N CYS A 353 -14.48 -33.32 2.17
CA CYS A 353 -14.83 -32.79 3.48
C CYS A 353 -15.75 -33.74 4.27
N THR A 354 -15.92 -33.46 5.56
CA THR A 354 -16.87 -34.19 6.42
C THR A 354 -17.62 -33.25 7.34
N THR A 355 -18.93 -33.50 7.57
CA THR A 355 -19.74 -32.68 8.49
C THR A 355 -19.29 -32.78 9.95
N SER A 356 -18.46 -33.77 10.30
CA SER A 356 -17.84 -33.88 11.63
C SER A 356 -16.77 -32.81 11.90
N LYS A 357 -16.22 -32.18 10.85
CA LYS A 357 -15.20 -31.12 10.91
C LYS A 357 -15.66 -29.81 10.26
N ASP A 358 -16.95 -29.69 10.01
CA ASP A 358 -17.56 -28.63 9.19
C ASP A 358 -18.00 -27.45 10.05
N VAL A 359 -17.03 -26.65 10.50
CA VAL A 359 -17.26 -25.53 11.41
C VAL A 359 -18.11 -24.42 10.78
N ASP A 360 -17.97 -24.22 9.47
CA ASP A 360 -18.61 -23.14 8.70
C ASP A 360 -19.80 -23.62 7.82
N SER A 361 -20.19 -24.90 7.95
CA SER A 361 -21.26 -25.54 7.16
C SER A 361 -20.99 -25.63 5.66
N THR A 362 -19.77 -25.36 5.19
CA THR A 362 -19.44 -25.40 3.76
C THR A 362 -19.53 -26.82 3.20
N CYS A 363 -19.22 -27.84 4.00
CA CYS A 363 -19.36 -29.23 3.58
C CYS A 363 -20.83 -29.64 3.46
N LEU A 364 -21.64 -29.32 4.47
CA LEU A 364 -23.07 -29.62 4.52
C LEU A 364 -23.81 -28.99 3.34
N LEU A 365 -23.54 -27.71 3.07
CA LEU A 365 -24.17 -26.95 2.00
C LEU A 365 -23.61 -27.28 0.61
N GLY A 366 -22.47 -27.96 0.54
CA GLY A 366 -21.80 -28.27 -0.74
C GLY A 366 -21.12 -27.06 -1.36
N THR A 367 -20.73 -26.07 -0.55
CA THR A 367 -20.05 -24.84 -0.98
C THR A 367 -18.55 -24.86 -0.71
N ALA A 368 -18.03 -25.95 -0.13
CA ALA A 368 -16.59 -26.15 0.01
C ALA A 368 -15.89 -26.13 -1.37
N SER A 369 -14.64 -25.65 -1.41
CA SER A 369 -13.87 -25.63 -2.65
C SER A 369 -13.48 -27.06 -3.08
N SER A 370 -13.45 -27.31 -4.39
CA SER A 370 -12.93 -28.57 -4.93
C SER A 370 -11.41 -28.63 -4.75
N THR A 371 -10.91 -29.79 -4.35
CA THR A 371 -9.47 -30.06 -4.20
C THR A 371 -9.04 -31.26 -5.07
N PRO A 372 -7.77 -31.32 -5.50
CA PRO A 372 -7.24 -32.45 -6.27
C PRO A 372 -7.42 -33.79 -5.56
N CYS A 373 -7.82 -34.80 -6.32
CA CYS A 373 -7.92 -36.18 -5.87
C CYS A 373 -6.53 -36.80 -5.75
N VAL A 374 -6.26 -37.48 -4.63
CA VAL A 374 -4.99 -38.18 -4.39
C VAL A 374 -4.84 -39.39 -5.30
N LYS A 375 -5.96 -40.04 -5.64
CA LYS A 375 -6.02 -41.21 -6.52
C LYS A 375 -6.83 -40.89 -7.78
N ALA A 376 -6.47 -41.54 -8.88
CA ALA A 376 -7.26 -41.51 -10.10
C ALA A 376 -8.71 -41.88 -9.79
N SER A 377 -9.63 -41.02 -10.19
CA SER A 377 -11.05 -41.09 -9.84
C SER A 377 -11.95 -41.10 -11.06
N GLU A 378 -11.38 -41.16 -12.27
CA GLU A 378 -12.12 -41.17 -13.55
C GLU A 378 -13.13 -40.00 -13.67
N LYS A 379 -12.76 -38.82 -13.15
CA LYS A 379 -13.62 -37.62 -13.06
C LYS A 379 -14.88 -37.82 -12.23
N LYS A 380 -14.90 -38.81 -11.32
CA LYS A 380 -16.04 -39.08 -10.44
C LYS A 380 -15.76 -38.60 -9.02
N CYS A 381 -16.78 -38.02 -8.41
CA CYS A 381 -16.82 -37.68 -7.00
C CYS A 381 -17.89 -38.50 -6.29
N TYR A 382 -17.82 -38.58 -4.96
CA TYR A 382 -18.86 -39.20 -4.14
C TYR A 382 -19.38 -38.27 -3.04
N SER A 383 -20.59 -38.54 -2.58
CA SER A 383 -21.16 -38.07 -1.31
C SER A 383 -21.74 -39.26 -0.58
N LYS A 384 -21.36 -39.45 0.67
CA LYS A 384 -21.73 -40.61 1.50
C LYS A 384 -22.13 -40.16 2.89
N THR A 385 -23.25 -40.64 3.38
CA THR A 385 -23.65 -40.51 4.78
C THR A 385 -23.42 -41.84 5.48
N ASP A 386 -22.74 -41.83 6.61
CA ASP A 386 -22.53 -43.04 7.42
C ASP A 386 -23.73 -43.36 8.33
N LYS A 387 -23.59 -44.41 9.15
CA LYS A 387 -24.64 -44.87 10.06
C LYS A 387 -24.97 -43.87 11.18
N ASP A 388 -24.04 -42.98 11.50
CA ASP A 388 -24.20 -41.93 12.50
C ASP A 388 -24.77 -40.63 11.89
N GLY A 389 -25.05 -40.63 10.57
CA GLY A 389 -25.60 -39.50 9.85
C GLY A 389 -24.55 -38.48 9.39
N VAL A 390 -23.26 -38.78 9.54
CA VAL A 390 -22.18 -37.89 9.14
C VAL A 390 -21.99 -37.96 7.63
N LEU A 391 -22.03 -36.81 6.96
CA LEU A 391 -21.77 -36.68 5.54
C LEU A 391 -20.26 -36.58 5.31
N THR A 392 -19.76 -37.38 4.37
CA THR A 392 -18.42 -37.34 3.83
C THR A 392 -18.50 -37.18 2.32
N ARG A 393 -17.75 -36.22 1.78
CA ARG A 393 -17.58 -35.97 0.35
C ARG A 393 -16.15 -36.30 -0.03
N GLY A 394 -15.93 -36.86 -1.21
CA GLY A 394 -14.59 -37.17 -1.67
C GLY A 394 -14.49 -37.58 -3.12
N CYS A 395 -13.32 -38.05 -3.48
CA CYS A 395 -12.98 -38.54 -4.81
C CYS A 395 -13.33 -40.02 -4.97
N PHE A 396 -13.80 -40.43 -6.14
CA PHE A 396 -14.23 -41.82 -6.36
C PHE A 396 -13.12 -42.84 -6.12
N GLY A 397 -11.87 -42.51 -6.45
CA GLY A 397 -10.71 -43.38 -6.21
C GLY A 397 -10.42 -43.65 -4.72
N ASP A 398 -11.02 -42.89 -3.81
CA ASP A 398 -10.90 -43.11 -2.36
C ASP A 398 -11.98 -44.04 -1.79
N LEU A 399 -13.01 -44.38 -2.57
CA LEU A 399 -13.97 -45.40 -2.18
C LEU A 399 -13.32 -46.80 -2.18
N PRO A 400 -13.69 -47.67 -1.23
CA PRO A 400 -13.33 -49.09 -1.30
C PRO A 400 -13.80 -49.71 -2.64
N ALA A 401 -12.99 -50.60 -3.23
CA ALA A 401 -13.23 -51.16 -4.57
C ALA A 401 -14.61 -51.85 -4.76
N ASN A 402 -15.22 -52.27 -3.66
CA ASN A 402 -16.50 -52.97 -3.57
C ASN A 402 -17.68 -52.04 -3.21
N GLU A 403 -17.46 -50.73 -3.12
CA GLU A 403 -18.49 -49.75 -2.81
C GLU A 403 -19.01 -49.05 -4.07
N ALA A 404 -20.20 -49.45 -4.53
CA ALA A 404 -20.79 -48.94 -5.77
C ALA A 404 -21.47 -47.56 -5.61
N CYS A 405 -21.80 -47.14 -4.37
CA CYS A 405 -22.50 -45.89 -4.05
C CYS A 405 -23.69 -45.59 -4.96
N THR A 406 -24.71 -46.45 -4.87
CA THR A 406 -25.93 -46.43 -5.69
C THR A 406 -27.21 -46.30 -4.88
N ASP A 407 -27.13 -45.88 -3.62
CA ASP A 407 -28.28 -45.79 -2.74
C ASP A 407 -28.56 -44.34 -2.29
N LYS A 408 -29.60 -44.16 -1.48
CA LYS A 408 -30.02 -42.84 -0.98
C LYS A 408 -28.94 -42.15 -0.12
N THR A 409 -28.12 -42.93 0.56
CA THR A 409 -27.09 -42.49 1.51
C THR A 409 -25.68 -42.50 0.92
N CYS A 410 -25.46 -43.07 -0.27
CA CYS A 410 -24.24 -42.88 -1.02
C CYS A 410 -24.50 -42.75 -2.53
N ALA A 411 -24.01 -41.66 -3.13
CA ALA A 411 -24.10 -41.42 -4.56
C ALA A 411 -22.76 -40.97 -5.13
N THR A 412 -22.52 -41.34 -6.39
CA THR A 412 -21.43 -40.81 -7.20
C THR A 412 -21.99 -39.84 -8.25
N CYS A 413 -21.12 -38.97 -8.75
CA CYS A 413 -21.41 -38.08 -9.85
C CYS A 413 -20.16 -37.89 -10.71
N VAL A 414 -20.33 -37.45 -11.95
CA VAL A 414 -19.25 -37.17 -12.89
C VAL A 414 -19.07 -35.66 -13.03
N ASN A 415 -17.82 -35.24 -13.26
CA ASN A 415 -17.30 -33.88 -13.40
C ASN A 415 -16.76 -33.28 -12.09
N GLU A 416 -15.91 -32.26 -12.25
CA GLU A 416 -15.30 -31.54 -11.14
C GLU A 416 -16.35 -30.97 -10.18
N GLY A 417 -16.15 -31.18 -8.88
CA GLY A 417 -16.99 -30.59 -7.84
C GLY A 417 -18.48 -30.95 -7.96
N CYS A 418 -18.84 -31.96 -8.76
CA CYS A 418 -20.23 -32.35 -9.01
C CYS A 418 -20.97 -32.74 -7.72
N ASN A 419 -20.20 -33.12 -6.70
CA ASN A 419 -20.66 -33.45 -5.35
C ASN A 419 -20.90 -32.19 -4.51
N GLY A 420 -21.20 -31.02 -5.11
CA GLY A 420 -21.51 -29.76 -4.44
C GLY A 420 -23.00 -29.49 -4.16
N LYS A 421 -23.86 -30.52 -4.19
CA LYS A 421 -25.29 -30.38 -3.84
C LYS A 421 -25.55 -30.87 -2.42
N VAL A 422 -26.58 -30.33 -1.77
CA VAL A 422 -27.08 -30.87 -0.49
C VAL A 422 -27.35 -32.36 -0.63
N PHE A 423 -26.82 -33.16 0.31
CA PHE A 423 -26.88 -34.62 0.25
C PHE A 423 -27.13 -35.24 1.63
N PRO A 424 -27.98 -36.28 1.76
CA PRO A 424 -28.92 -36.78 0.75
C PRO A 424 -29.91 -35.70 0.29
N THR A 425 -30.57 -35.92 -0.85
CA THR A 425 -31.44 -34.89 -1.48
C THR A 425 -32.67 -34.55 -0.65
N ASP A 426 -33.06 -35.41 0.30
CA ASP A 426 -34.18 -35.23 1.23
C ASP A 426 -33.72 -34.88 2.65
N ARG A 427 -32.48 -34.41 2.81
CA ARG A 427 -31.98 -33.94 4.11
C ARG A 427 -32.88 -32.84 4.66
N LEU A 428 -33.45 -33.09 5.84
CA LEU A 428 -34.42 -32.21 6.46
C LEU A 428 -33.82 -30.84 6.82
N ARG A 429 -34.62 -29.79 6.64
CA ARG A 429 -34.35 -28.43 7.10
C ARG A 429 -35.31 -28.07 8.25
N CYS A 430 -34.78 -27.55 9.34
CA CYS A 430 -35.56 -27.13 10.51
C CYS A 430 -35.15 -25.72 10.93
N TYR A 431 -36.02 -25.02 11.68
CA TYR A 431 -35.53 -23.90 12.47
C TYR A 431 -34.61 -24.41 13.58
N GLN A 432 -33.43 -23.81 13.71
CA GLN A 432 -32.42 -24.19 14.69
C GLN A 432 -31.98 -22.95 15.46
N CYS A 433 -32.28 -22.90 16.75
CA CYS A 433 -31.90 -21.80 17.62
C CYS A 433 -32.11 -22.17 19.09
N THR A 434 -31.45 -21.41 19.96
CA THR A 434 -31.60 -21.50 21.41
C THR A 434 -31.76 -20.09 21.95
N THR A 435 -32.67 -19.87 22.89
CA THR A 435 -32.77 -18.58 23.59
C THR A 435 -31.56 -18.37 24.49
N THR A 436 -30.98 -17.18 24.45
CA THR A 436 -29.94 -16.73 25.38
C THR A 436 -30.42 -15.49 26.13
N ASP A 437 -29.63 -14.94 27.05
CA ASP A 437 -29.98 -13.66 27.71
C ASP A 437 -29.96 -12.48 26.74
N SER A 438 -29.12 -12.55 25.71
CA SER A 438 -28.99 -11.52 24.68
C SER A 438 -29.95 -11.70 23.49
N ASP A 439 -30.38 -12.93 23.17
CA ASP A 439 -31.31 -13.21 22.07
C ASP A 439 -32.50 -14.07 22.53
N LYS A 440 -33.66 -13.41 22.68
CA LYS A 440 -34.95 -14.06 22.97
C LYS A 440 -35.78 -14.32 21.71
N THR A 441 -35.33 -13.93 20.52
CA THR A 441 -36.11 -14.04 19.28
C THR A 441 -36.39 -15.48 18.86
N CYS A 442 -35.65 -16.46 19.39
CA CYS A 442 -35.95 -17.89 19.16
C CYS A 442 -37.33 -18.30 19.70
N SER A 443 -37.82 -17.65 20.76
CA SER A 443 -39.15 -17.89 21.36
C SER A 443 -40.31 -17.39 20.50
N ASN A 444 -40.04 -16.49 19.55
CA ASN A 444 -41.08 -15.95 18.67
C ASN A 444 -41.57 -17.02 17.68
N GLN A 445 -42.76 -16.80 17.12
CA GLN A 445 -43.23 -17.58 15.99
C GLN A 445 -42.31 -17.30 14.79
N LEU A 446 -41.77 -18.36 14.17
CA LEU A 446 -40.89 -18.24 13.01
C LEU A 446 -41.63 -18.54 11.72
N THR A 447 -41.36 -17.72 10.72
CA THR A 447 -41.84 -17.87 9.33
C THR A 447 -40.69 -17.48 8.38
N GLY A 448 -40.65 -18.07 7.18
CA GLY A 448 -39.59 -17.82 6.21
C GLY A 448 -38.31 -18.62 6.46
N GLU A 449 -37.15 -18.07 6.09
CA GLU A 449 -35.86 -18.78 6.14
C GLU A 449 -34.94 -18.35 7.29
N ALA A 450 -35.30 -17.30 8.03
CA ALA A 450 -34.51 -16.84 9.16
C ALA A 450 -34.40 -17.96 10.21
N LYS A 451 -33.17 -18.28 10.64
CA LYS A 451 -32.84 -19.38 11.57
C LYS A 451 -33.14 -20.79 11.02
N SER A 452 -33.45 -20.93 9.73
CA SER A 452 -33.67 -22.22 9.08
C SER A 452 -32.37 -22.79 8.51
N SER A 453 -31.97 -23.99 8.94
CA SER A 453 -30.75 -24.67 8.49
C SER A 453 -30.96 -26.18 8.32
N TYR A 454 -30.17 -26.81 7.46
CA TYR A 454 -30.18 -28.26 7.28
C TYR A 454 -29.73 -28.97 8.55
N CYS A 455 -30.32 -30.12 8.83
CA CYS A 455 -29.85 -31.00 9.90
C CYS A 455 -28.43 -31.46 9.59
N THR A 456 -27.51 -31.29 10.54
CA THR A 456 -26.08 -31.58 10.37
C THR A 456 -25.83 -33.08 10.24
N LEU A 457 -26.52 -33.86 11.08
CA LEU A 457 -26.61 -35.30 10.97
C LEU A 457 -27.84 -35.66 10.12
N TYR A 458 -27.69 -36.60 9.21
CA TYR A 458 -28.82 -37.12 8.44
C TYR A 458 -29.39 -38.36 9.12
N LYS A 459 -30.72 -38.39 9.23
CA LYS A 459 -31.47 -39.54 9.68
C LYS A 459 -32.69 -39.71 8.77
N ASP A 460 -32.92 -40.92 8.28
CA ASP A 460 -34.13 -41.18 7.50
C ASP A 460 -35.38 -40.98 8.37
N GLY A 461 -36.34 -40.22 7.88
CA GLY A 461 -37.53 -39.83 8.66
C GLY A 461 -37.24 -38.94 9.87
N ASP A 462 -36.21 -38.09 9.79
CA ASP A 462 -35.87 -37.13 10.84
C ASP A 462 -37.05 -36.20 11.18
N LYS A 463 -37.00 -35.60 12.38
CA LYS A 463 -38.04 -34.71 12.87
C LYS A 463 -37.44 -33.41 13.38
N CYS A 464 -38.16 -32.32 13.16
CA CYS A 464 -37.87 -31.07 13.84
C CYS A 464 -38.49 -31.07 15.23
N TYR A 465 -37.86 -30.41 16.19
CA TYR A 465 -38.42 -30.20 17.53
C TYR A 465 -38.49 -28.71 17.91
N SER A 466 -39.40 -28.40 18.83
CA SER A 466 -39.41 -27.18 19.64
C SER A 466 -39.60 -27.60 21.10
N ARG A 467 -38.66 -27.26 21.98
CA ARG A 467 -38.68 -27.70 23.37
C ARG A 467 -38.21 -26.65 24.36
N ILE A 468 -38.71 -26.75 25.58
CA ILE A 468 -38.25 -26.02 26.76
C ILE A 468 -37.53 -27.04 27.65
N SER A 469 -36.21 -26.92 27.72
CA SER A 469 -35.37 -27.77 28.58
C SER A 469 -34.63 -26.86 29.55
N GLU A 470 -34.73 -27.13 30.85
CA GLU A 470 -34.05 -26.34 31.90
C GLU A 470 -34.34 -24.83 31.81
N GLY A 471 -35.57 -24.46 31.43
CA GLY A 471 -35.99 -23.06 31.27
C GLY A 471 -35.53 -22.39 29.98
N VAL A 472 -34.83 -23.10 29.10
CA VAL A 472 -34.32 -22.59 27.82
C VAL A 472 -35.16 -23.12 26.67
N PHE A 473 -35.64 -22.22 25.80
CA PHE A 473 -36.38 -22.60 24.60
C PHE A 473 -35.42 -22.89 23.44
N GLN A 474 -35.56 -24.07 22.84
CA GLN A 474 -34.66 -24.62 21.84
C GLN A 474 -35.45 -25.20 20.66
N ARG A 475 -34.94 -24.97 19.45
CA ARG A 475 -35.41 -25.58 18.21
C ARG A 475 -34.25 -26.31 17.54
N GLY A 476 -34.52 -27.43 16.90
CA GLY A 476 -33.48 -28.16 16.17
C GLY A 476 -34.01 -29.41 15.48
N CYS A 477 -33.07 -30.21 15.00
CA CYS A 477 -33.33 -31.53 14.43
C CYS A 477 -33.12 -32.62 15.48
N GLN A 478 -33.97 -33.64 15.48
CA GLN A 478 -33.85 -34.78 16.38
C GLN A 478 -32.49 -35.49 16.21
N SER A 479 -32.04 -35.71 14.97
CA SER A 479 -30.72 -36.28 14.65
C SER A 479 -29.56 -35.58 15.36
N ASN A 480 -29.56 -34.24 15.35
CA ASN A 480 -28.49 -33.42 15.94
C ASN A 480 -28.38 -33.54 17.47
N LEU A 481 -29.47 -33.89 18.17
CA LEU A 481 -29.46 -34.11 19.62
C LEU A 481 -28.85 -35.47 20.02
N LYS A 482 -28.65 -36.38 19.07
CA LYS A 482 -28.25 -37.78 19.32
C LYS A 482 -29.15 -38.51 20.34
N ALA A 483 -30.37 -38.00 20.56
CA ALA A 483 -31.36 -38.57 21.45
C ALA A 483 -32.39 -39.40 20.66
N ALA A 484 -32.92 -40.45 21.27
CA ALA A 484 -33.98 -41.26 20.67
C ALA A 484 -35.27 -40.44 20.45
N ASP A 485 -35.66 -39.63 21.43
CA ASP A 485 -36.77 -38.67 21.36
C ASP A 485 -36.34 -37.32 21.99
N PRO A 486 -36.40 -36.19 21.26
CA PRO A 486 -36.12 -34.86 21.81
C PRO A 486 -37.01 -34.43 22.98
N CYS A 487 -38.18 -35.05 23.09
CA CYS A 487 -39.21 -34.78 24.09
C CYS A 487 -39.24 -35.79 25.24
N ASP A 488 -38.27 -36.72 25.31
CA ASP A 488 -38.21 -37.67 26.41
C ASP A 488 -38.13 -36.93 27.77
N GLY A 489 -38.95 -37.34 28.72
CA GLY A 489 -39.08 -36.68 30.03
C GLY A 489 -39.77 -35.30 30.02
N LEU A 490 -40.27 -34.80 28.89
CA LEU A 490 -40.94 -33.50 28.78
C LEU A 490 -42.46 -33.65 28.54
N THR A 491 -43.25 -32.71 29.07
CA THR A 491 -44.70 -32.69 28.80
C THR A 491 -45.02 -32.13 27.41
N ALA A 492 -46.23 -32.36 26.91
CA ALA A 492 -46.69 -31.78 25.63
C ALA A 492 -46.74 -30.23 25.61
N LYS A 493 -46.70 -29.58 26.78
CA LYS A 493 -46.57 -28.12 26.92
C LYS A 493 -45.12 -27.63 26.92
N GLN A 494 -44.17 -28.57 27.02
CA GLN A 494 -42.74 -28.30 27.04
C GLN A 494 -42.05 -28.77 25.77
N CYS A 495 -42.62 -29.69 25.00
CA CYS A 495 -41.98 -30.19 23.79
C CYS A 495 -42.97 -30.65 22.74
N LEU A 496 -42.64 -30.37 21.48
CA LEU A 496 -43.34 -30.85 20.30
C LEU A 496 -42.31 -31.30 19.26
N THR A 497 -42.56 -32.44 18.63
CA THR A 497 -41.89 -32.85 17.38
C THR A 497 -42.87 -32.77 16.21
N CYS A 498 -42.34 -32.52 15.01
CA CYS A 498 -43.11 -32.50 13.78
C CYS A 498 -42.27 -33.01 12.61
N ALA A 499 -42.95 -33.43 11.55
CA ALA A 499 -42.34 -33.88 10.30
C ALA A 499 -42.56 -32.84 9.20
N GLY A 500 -41.57 -32.66 8.33
CA GLY A 500 -41.58 -31.68 7.25
C GLY A 500 -40.69 -30.48 7.50
N GLU A 501 -40.30 -29.80 6.42
CA GLU A 501 -39.37 -28.67 6.48
C GLU A 501 -39.93 -27.54 7.33
N ASN A 502 -39.11 -27.01 8.24
CA ASN A 502 -39.43 -25.83 9.05
C ASN A 502 -40.76 -25.92 9.82
N CYS A 503 -41.27 -27.12 10.07
CA CYS A 503 -42.55 -27.33 10.74
C CYS A 503 -42.51 -26.88 12.22
N ASN A 504 -41.32 -26.77 12.79
CA ASN A 504 -41.07 -26.39 14.17
C ASN A 504 -41.04 -24.87 14.36
N GLY A 505 -41.94 -24.12 13.72
CA GLY A 505 -41.99 -22.65 13.79
C GLY A 505 -42.83 -22.08 14.95
N ILE A 506 -43.52 -22.93 15.71
CA ILE A 506 -44.46 -22.54 16.79
C ILE A 506 -43.80 -21.70 17.90
N SER A 507 -44.36 -20.57 18.32
CA SER A 507 -43.78 -19.77 19.43
C SER A 507 -43.75 -20.51 20.77
N GLU A 508 -42.90 -20.09 21.70
CA GLU A 508 -42.82 -20.63 23.06
C GLU A 508 -44.16 -20.49 23.81
N GLU A 509 -44.82 -19.34 23.68
CA GLU A 509 -46.14 -19.09 24.27
C GLU A 509 -47.18 -20.09 23.74
N ARG A 510 -47.21 -20.30 22.42
CA ARG A 510 -48.10 -21.28 21.82
C ARG A 510 -47.76 -22.69 22.27
N LEU A 511 -46.48 -23.03 22.41
CA LEU A 511 -46.05 -24.34 22.92
C LEU A 511 -46.58 -24.58 24.35
N LYS A 512 -46.40 -23.63 25.28
CA LYS A 512 -46.91 -23.70 26.67
C LYS A 512 -48.43 -23.84 26.74
N ASN A 513 -49.12 -23.25 25.77
CA ASN A 513 -50.58 -23.26 25.67
C ASN A 513 -51.14 -24.41 24.81
N SER A 514 -50.28 -25.29 24.28
CA SER A 514 -50.69 -26.49 23.54
C SER A 514 -51.35 -27.48 24.49
N ALA A 515 -52.67 -27.44 24.60
CA ALA A 515 -53.42 -28.53 25.21
C ALA A 515 -53.46 -29.70 24.22
N GLY A 516 -52.59 -30.71 24.42
CA GLY A 516 -52.64 -32.05 23.82
C GLY A 516 -53.40 -32.19 22.50
N GLN A 517 -52.85 -31.65 21.41
CA GLN A 517 -53.39 -31.90 20.07
C GLN A 517 -52.92 -33.28 19.59
N LYS A 518 -53.59 -34.34 20.05
CA LYS A 518 -53.59 -35.62 19.34
C LYS A 518 -54.22 -35.38 17.96
N ALA A 519 -53.46 -35.72 16.92
CA ALA A 519 -53.83 -35.91 15.51
C ALA A 519 -55.22 -35.39 15.08
N ILE A 520 -55.25 -34.31 14.29
CA ILE A 520 -56.38 -34.06 13.40
C ILE A 520 -55.98 -34.59 12.03
N SER A 521 -56.42 -35.82 11.79
CA SER A 521 -56.49 -36.43 10.47
C SER A 521 -57.46 -35.64 9.58
N SER A 522 -57.13 -35.57 8.31
CA SER A 522 -57.86 -35.00 7.18
C SER A 522 -59.38 -35.09 7.26
N ILE A 523 -60.11 -33.98 7.02
CA ILE A 523 -61.42 -33.93 6.34
C ILE A 523 -61.82 -32.47 5.99
N LEU A 524 -62.01 -32.27 4.68
CA LEU A 524 -62.82 -31.31 3.89
C LEU A 524 -62.90 -29.81 4.23
N VAL A 525 -62.69 -28.96 3.21
CA VAL A 525 -63.80 -28.29 2.48
C VAL A 525 -63.40 -28.11 1.01
N ALA A 526 -64.14 -28.78 0.12
CA ALA A 526 -64.30 -28.40 -1.28
C ALA A 526 -65.65 -27.71 -1.43
N VAL A 527 -65.70 -26.41 -1.76
CA VAL A 527 -66.90 -25.75 -2.32
C VAL A 527 -66.48 -24.55 -3.19
N VAL A 528 -66.66 -24.76 -4.51
CA VAL A 528 -67.27 -23.88 -5.52
C VAL A 528 -66.61 -22.52 -5.84
N VAL A 529 -66.03 -22.44 -7.03
CA VAL A 529 -66.21 -21.27 -7.92
C VAL A 529 -66.66 -21.78 -9.29
N ALA A 530 -67.96 -21.63 -9.55
CA ALA A 530 -68.53 -21.60 -10.89
C ALA A 530 -68.96 -20.15 -11.19
N PHE A 531 -69.01 -19.79 -12.48
CA PHE A 531 -69.19 -18.46 -13.10
C PHE A 531 -67.88 -17.65 -13.14
N VAL A 532 -67.28 -17.38 -14.31
CA VAL A 532 -67.88 -16.63 -15.43
C VAL A 532 -67.43 -17.17 -16.80
N VAL A 533 -68.41 -17.57 -17.62
CA VAL A 533 -68.38 -17.43 -19.08
C VAL A 533 -69.10 -16.12 -19.40
N LEU A 534 -68.46 -15.19 -20.13
CA LEU A 534 -69.02 -14.21 -21.09
C LEU A 534 -68.05 -13.02 -21.29
N LYS A 535 -67.06 -13.17 -22.18
CA LYS A 535 -66.86 -12.41 -23.43
C LYS A 535 -65.47 -12.67 -23.99
#